data_AF-A0A969EJA5-F1
#
_entry.id   AF-A0A969EJA5-F1
#
_cell.length_a   1.000
_cell.length_b   1.000
_cell.length_c   1.000
_cell.angle_alpha   90.00
_cell.angle_beta   90.00
_cell.angle_gamma   90.00
#
_symmetry.space_group_name_H-M   'P 1'
#
loop_
_entity.id
_entity.type
_entity.pdbx_description
1 polymer ?
#
loop_
_entity_poly.entity_id
_entity_poly.type
_entity_poly.pdbx_seq_one_letter_code
_entity_poly.pdbx_strand_id
1 'polypeptide(L)'
;MKVSRLISVALLLSAIVVFNSGCKEDDPVPLGAETNAKLLAGEPGQSKTWKLTLGTIQIDGGPIQAFGFSACTLDNLYKFTNNASQDYEATEGTAKCDPADPNLIERGNWAFTLDGEIVIVSSDEIFSGNGLFSYYWLPVPGKVTELTEDSFELELNINDQQTLLVKYTFEKQ
;
A
#
# COMPACT_ATOMS: atom_id res chain seq x y z
N MET A 1 -40.99 71.21 24.57
CA MET A 1 -41.03 70.47 23.29
C MET A 1 -41.54 69.05 23.54
N LYS A 2 -42.57 68.67 22.78
CA LYS A 2 -43.14 67.34 22.47
C LYS A 2 -43.55 66.37 23.61
N VAL A 3 -44.87 66.28 23.74
CA VAL A 3 -45.68 65.15 24.22
C VAL A 3 -45.67 64.04 23.16
N SER A 4 -45.63 62.76 23.53
CA SER A 4 -46.60 61.75 23.05
C SER A 4 -46.44 60.40 23.76
N ARG A 5 -47.58 59.81 24.08
CA ARG A 5 -47.81 58.49 24.68
C ARG A 5 -47.86 57.40 23.60
N LEU A 6 -47.61 56.15 24.06
CA LEU A 6 -48.27 54.86 23.74
C LEU A 6 -48.78 54.62 22.30
N ILE A 7 -48.49 53.44 21.72
CA ILE A 7 -49.47 52.52 21.10
C ILE A 7 -48.79 51.18 20.73
N SER A 8 -49.48 50.10 21.11
CA SER A 8 -49.29 48.67 20.86
C SER A 8 -49.19 48.28 19.37
N VAL A 9 -48.75 47.04 19.05
CA VAL A 9 -49.42 46.08 18.12
C VAL A 9 -48.57 44.81 17.85
N ALA A 10 -49.23 43.65 18.07
CA ALA A 10 -49.14 42.31 17.43
C ALA A 10 -47.79 41.57 17.25
N LEU A 11 -47.56 40.35 17.77
CA LEU A 11 -48.22 39.03 17.57
C LEU A 11 -47.84 38.35 16.23
N LEU A 12 -47.03 37.27 16.28
CA LEU A 12 -47.06 36.06 15.41
C LEU A 12 -45.82 35.17 15.73
N LEU A 13 -45.99 34.06 16.46
CA LEU A 13 -46.25 32.69 15.96
C LEU A 13 -45.19 32.15 14.99
N SER A 14 -44.39 31.19 15.45
CA SER A 14 -44.13 29.93 14.74
C SER A 14 -43.03 29.13 15.47
N ALA A 15 -43.45 28.08 16.17
CA ALA A 15 -42.58 27.08 16.73
C ALA A 15 -41.96 26.26 15.59
N ILE A 16 -40.67 26.43 15.35
CA ILE A 16 -39.89 25.56 14.48
C ILE A 16 -39.57 24.30 15.27
N VAL A 17 -40.45 23.29 15.18
CA VAL A 17 -40.14 21.91 15.54
C VAL A 17 -39.26 21.36 14.41
N VAL A 18 -37.94 21.45 14.58
CA VAL A 18 -36.99 20.76 13.70
C VAL A 18 -37.05 19.28 14.07
N PHE A 19 -37.72 18.50 13.21
CA PHE A 19 -37.60 17.05 13.19
C PHE A 19 -36.13 16.70 12.91
N ASN A 20 -35.37 16.34 13.95
CA ASN A 20 -34.11 15.64 13.78
C ASN A 20 -34.43 14.19 13.37
N SER A 21 -34.71 13.96 12.08
CA SER A 21 -34.57 12.64 11.49
C SER A 21 -33.07 12.34 11.43
N GLY A 22 -32.56 11.70 12.48
CA GLY A 22 -31.22 11.15 12.49
C GLY A 22 -31.10 10.10 11.39
N CYS A 23 -30.58 10.51 10.23
CA CYS A 23 -29.92 9.59 9.32
C CYS A 23 -28.78 8.97 10.12
N LYS A 24 -28.92 7.69 10.48
CA LYS A 24 -27.74 6.86 10.71
C LYS A 24 -27.15 6.66 9.34
N GLU A 25 -26.20 7.51 8.97
CA GLU A 25 -25.28 7.18 7.90
C GLU A 25 -24.52 5.97 8.40
N ASP A 26 -24.75 4.81 7.77
CA ASP A 26 -23.88 3.66 7.96
C ASP A 26 -22.46 4.13 7.60
N ASP A 27 -21.51 3.93 8.51
CA ASP A 27 -20.12 4.30 8.27
C ASP A 27 -19.67 3.73 6.91
N PRO A 28 -19.03 4.53 6.04
CA PRO A 28 -18.64 4.05 4.73
C PRO A 28 -17.72 2.84 4.89
N VAL A 29 -18.03 1.76 4.16
CA VAL A 29 -17.16 0.58 4.10
C VAL A 29 -15.75 1.05 3.73
N PRO A 30 -14.71 0.71 4.53
CA PRO A 30 -13.35 1.15 4.24
C PRO A 30 -12.95 0.70 2.83
N LEU A 31 -12.32 1.61 2.07
CA LEU A 31 -11.80 1.27 0.75
C LEU A 31 -10.80 0.11 0.88
N GLY A 32 -10.79 -0.80 -0.09
CA GLY A 32 -9.85 -1.93 -0.07
C GLY A 32 -8.40 -1.46 0.00
N ALA A 33 -8.09 -0.35 -0.67
CA ALA A 33 -6.81 0.35 -0.57
C ALA A 33 -6.41 0.70 0.87
N GLU A 34 -7.34 1.25 1.68
CA GLU A 34 -7.06 1.68 3.05
C GLU A 34 -6.83 0.47 3.97
N THR A 35 -7.64 -0.58 3.79
CA THR A 35 -7.50 -1.82 4.55
C THR A 35 -6.14 -2.48 4.25
N ASN A 36 -5.80 -2.61 2.97
CA ASN A 36 -4.55 -3.24 2.55
C ASN A 36 -3.33 -2.38 2.87
N ALA A 37 -3.42 -1.04 2.82
CA ALA A 37 -2.36 -0.15 3.28
C ALA A 37 -1.98 -0.40 4.75
N LYS A 38 -2.97 -0.61 5.62
CA LYS A 38 -2.73 -0.94 7.04
C LYS A 38 -2.10 -2.31 7.22
N LEU A 39 -2.49 -3.30 6.42
CA LEU A 39 -1.87 -4.62 6.45
C LEU A 39 -0.42 -4.57 5.95
N LEU A 40 -0.14 -3.85 4.86
CA LEU A 40 1.17 -3.76 4.24
C LEU A 40 2.17 -2.91 5.04
N ALA A 41 1.71 -1.79 5.62
CA ALA A 41 2.60 -0.75 6.16
C ALA A 41 2.23 -0.26 7.58
N GLY A 42 1.14 -0.77 8.17
CA GLY A 42 0.68 -0.36 9.51
C GLY A 42 -0.24 0.86 9.50
N GLU A 43 -0.60 1.36 10.68
CA GLU A 43 -1.44 2.55 10.82
C GLU A 43 -0.73 3.81 10.26
N PRO A 44 -1.47 4.91 9.97
CA PRO A 44 -0.85 6.14 9.48
C PRO A 44 0.33 6.61 10.34
N GLY A 45 1.46 6.86 9.69
CA GLY A 45 2.75 7.22 10.31
C GLY A 45 3.61 6.02 10.75
N GLN A 46 3.13 4.78 10.60
CA GLN A 46 3.88 3.56 10.91
C GLN A 46 4.52 2.94 9.68
N SER A 47 5.28 1.86 9.90
CA SER A 47 5.87 1.05 8.85
C SER A 47 5.85 -0.42 9.23
N LYS A 48 5.77 -1.32 8.24
CA LYS A 48 6.08 -2.74 8.40
C LYS A 48 7.23 -3.12 7.47
N THR A 49 7.99 -4.12 7.89
CA THR A 49 9.13 -4.65 7.15
C THR A 49 8.89 -6.11 6.81
N TRP A 50 9.26 -6.49 5.60
CA TRP A 50 9.02 -7.81 5.03
C TRP A 50 10.32 -8.41 4.53
N LYS A 51 10.42 -9.74 4.56
CA LYS A 51 11.49 -10.53 3.93
C LYS A 51 10.92 -11.43 2.87
N LEU A 52 11.57 -11.47 1.73
CA LEU A 52 11.27 -12.41 0.66
C LEU A 52 11.63 -13.82 1.11
N THR A 53 10.72 -14.77 0.93
CA THR A 53 10.94 -16.18 1.31
C THR A 53 10.88 -17.12 0.12
N LEU A 54 10.06 -16.80 -0.90
CA LEU A 54 9.88 -17.66 -2.07
C LEU A 54 9.59 -16.85 -3.33
N GLY A 55 10.14 -17.33 -4.44
CA GLY A 55 9.81 -16.89 -5.80
C GLY A 55 9.31 -18.09 -6.61
N THR A 56 8.20 -17.93 -7.32
CA THR A 56 7.72 -18.94 -8.27
C THR A 56 7.44 -18.32 -9.63
N ILE A 57 7.56 -19.12 -10.68
CA ILE A 57 7.34 -18.72 -12.05
C ILE A 57 6.37 -19.67 -12.72
N GLN A 58 5.47 -19.10 -13.53
CA GLN A 58 4.58 -19.85 -14.41
C GLN A 58 4.65 -19.24 -15.81
N ILE A 59 4.84 -20.10 -16.81
CA ILE A 59 4.97 -19.71 -18.21
C ILE A 59 3.78 -20.28 -18.98
N ASP A 60 2.99 -19.41 -19.61
CA ASP A 60 1.84 -19.76 -20.46
C ASP A 60 0.87 -20.76 -19.82
N GLY A 61 0.58 -20.58 -18.52
CA GLY A 61 -0.31 -21.46 -17.76
C GLY A 61 0.25 -22.87 -17.49
N GLY A 62 1.55 -23.10 -17.77
CA GLY A 62 2.24 -24.35 -17.48
C GLY A 62 2.41 -24.64 -15.98
N PRO A 63 3.24 -25.63 -15.61
CA PRO A 63 3.51 -25.94 -14.21
C PRO A 63 4.20 -24.77 -13.49
N ILE A 64 3.76 -24.49 -12.25
CA ILE A 64 4.43 -23.54 -11.35
C ILE A 64 5.77 -24.14 -10.92
N GLN A 65 6.85 -23.35 -11.04
CA GLN A 65 8.20 -23.75 -10.64
C GLN A 65 8.75 -22.74 -9.63
N ALA A 66 9.30 -23.23 -8.53
CA ALA A 66 10.08 -22.38 -7.63
C ALA A 66 11.42 -22.03 -8.26
N PHE A 67 11.89 -20.80 -8.06
CA PHE A 67 13.27 -20.42 -8.37
C PHE A 67 13.96 -19.94 -7.11
N GLY A 68 15.26 -20.25 -7.01
CA GLY A 68 16.06 -19.94 -5.84
C GLY A 68 16.56 -18.50 -5.88
N PHE A 69 16.49 -17.85 -4.73
CA PHE A 69 17.27 -16.64 -4.44
C PHE A 69 18.56 -17.01 -3.74
N SER A 70 19.57 -16.15 -3.87
CA SER A 70 20.76 -16.27 -3.03
C SER A 70 20.40 -16.01 -1.57
N ALA A 71 21.19 -16.55 -0.64
CA ALA A 71 20.93 -16.36 0.78
C ALA A 71 20.97 -14.88 1.21
N CYS A 72 21.80 -14.06 0.56
CA CYS A 72 21.86 -12.62 0.82
C CYS A 72 20.60 -11.89 0.29
N THR A 73 20.07 -12.26 -0.88
CA THR A 73 18.81 -11.68 -1.39
C THR A 73 17.63 -12.00 -0.48
N LEU A 74 17.56 -13.22 0.07
CA LEU A 74 16.56 -13.60 1.07
C LEU A 74 16.75 -12.89 2.41
N ASP A 75 17.91 -12.28 2.64
CA ASP A 75 18.18 -11.49 3.84
C ASP A 75 17.78 -10.02 3.71
N ASN A 76 17.49 -9.55 2.49
CA ASN A 76 17.05 -8.18 2.23
C ASN A 76 15.73 -7.86 2.94
N LEU A 77 15.63 -6.60 3.38
CA LEU A 77 14.47 -6.06 4.11
C LEU A 77 13.72 -5.09 3.22
N TYR A 78 12.41 -5.29 3.06
CA TYR A 78 11.52 -4.46 2.26
C TYR A 78 10.56 -3.73 3.20
N LYS A 79 10.78 -2.43 3.36
CA LYS A 79 10.03 -1.59 4.29
C LYS A 79 9.03 -0.72 3.54
N PHE A 80 7.78 -0.78 3.99
CA PHE A 80 6.69 0.07 3.51
C PHE A 80 6.23 0.95 4.66
N THR A 81 6.16 2.26 4.42
CA THR A 81 5.75 3.25 5.42
C THR A 81 4.40 3.85 5.02
N ASN A 82 3.41 3.82 5.91
CA ASN A 82 2.09 4.38 5.69
C ASN A 82 2.08 5.88 6.01
N ASN A 83 2.83 6.67 5.24
CA ASN A 83 2.90 8.12 5.38
C ASN A 83 2.28 8.82 4.16
N ALA A 84 2.33 10.16 4.15
CA ALA A 84 1.68 10.94 3.09
C ALA A 84 2.24 10.65 1.69
N SER A 85 3.51 10.26 1.58
CA SER A 85 4.17 9.89 0.33
C SER A 85 4.12 8.39 0.03
N GLN A 86 3.69 7.56 1.00
CA GLN A 86 3.75 6.11 0.92
C GLN A 86 5.17 5.63 0.57
N ASP A 87 6.12 5.89 1.45
CA ASP A 87 7.53 5.59 1.18
C ASP A 87 7.82 4.07 1.18
N TYR A 88 8.67 3.66 0.25
CA TYR A 88 9.23 2.32 0.11
C TYR A 88 10.76 2.39 0.17
N GLU A 89 11.37 1.46 0.90
CA GLU A 89 12.83 1.25 0.92
C GLU A 89 13.14 -0.25 0.94
N ALA A 90 14.13 -0.67 0.17
CA ALA A 90 14.79 -1.96 0.36
C ALA A 90 16.23 -1.77 0.81
N THR A 91 16.62 -2.53 1.83
CA THR A 91 17.99 -2.55 2.35
C THR A 91 18.53 -3.97 2.39
N GLU A 92 19.84 -4.11 2.31
CA GLU A 92 20.49 -5.37 2.64
C GLU A 92 20.28 -5.69 4.13
N GLY A 93 20.22 -6.98 4.44
CA GLY A 93 20.16 -7.48 5.80
C GLY A 93 21.53 -7.52 6.48
N THR A 94 21.73 -8.51 7.33
CA THR A 94 23.03 -8.79 7.95
C THR A 94 24.04 -9.31 6.93
N ALA A 95 23.57 -10.08 5.93
CA ALA A 95 24.39 -10.65 4.87
C ALA A 95 24.23 -9.86 3.57
N LYS A 96 25.28 -9.12 3.19
CA LYS A 96 25.35 -8.43 1.90
C LYS A 96 25.62 -9.40 0.75
N CYS A 97 25.07 -9.11 -0.42
CA CYS A 97 25.40 -9.85 -1.65
C CYS A 97 26.75 -9.42 -2.23
N ASP A 98 27.03 -8.12 -2.20
CA ASP A 98 28.34 -7.57 -2.52
C ASP A 98 28.81 -6.68 -1.35
N PRO A 99 29.95 -6.99 -0.70
CA PRO A 99 30.49 -6.16 0.37
C PRO A 99 30.79 -4.70 -0.03
N ALA A 100 30.94 -4.41 -1.33
CA ALA A 100 31.18 -3.06 -1.84
C ALA A 100 29.88 -2.26 -2.06
N ASP A 101 28.72 -2.91 -2.09
CA ASP A 101 27.44 -2.23 -2.31
C ASP A 101 27.02 -1.40 -1.08
N PRO A 102 26.33 -0.25 -1.29
CA PRO A 102 25.66 0.46 -0.21
C PRO A 102 24.63 -0.43 0.50
N ASN A 103 24.32 -0.12 1.76
CA ASN A 103 23.28 -0.88 2.48
C ASN A 103 21.87 -0.65 1.92
N LEU A 104 21.59 0.57 1.45
CA LEU A 104 20.36 0.87 0.74
C LEU A 104 20.46 0.28 -0.67
N ILE A 105 19.44 -0.48 -1.08
CA ILE A 105 19.39 -1.15 -2.38
C ILE A 105 18.63 -0.27 -3.36
N GLU A 106 17.40 0.11 -2.99
CA GLU A 106 16.50 0.94 -3.77
C GLU A 106 15.52 1.65 -2.82
N ARG A 107 14.94 2.76 -3.27
CA ARG A 107 13.82 3.43 -2.60
C ARG A 107 12.90 4.11 -3.59
N GLY A 108 11.69 4.41 -3.14
CA GLY A 108 10.71 5.19 -3.88
C GLY A 108 9.39 5.19 -3.14
N ASN A 109 8.29 4.94 -3.84
CA ASN A 109 6.95 5.01 -3.29
C ASN A 109 6.09 3.81 -3.68
N TRP A 110 4.96 3.63 -2.99
CA TRP A 110 4.00 2.59 -3.28
C TRP A 110 2.56 3.10 -3.25
N ALA A 111 1.64 2.42 -3.94
CA ALA A 111 0.21 2.72 -3.89
C ALA A 111 -0.64 1.51 -4.25
N PHE A 112 -1.82 1.40 -3.64
CA PHE A 112 -2.85 0.46 -4.06
C PHE A 112 -3.82 1.10 -5.07
N THR A 113 -4.41 0.28 -5.93
CA THR A 113 -5.69 0.61 -6.59
C THR A 113 -6.80 0.76 -5.55
N LEU A 114 -7.88 1.47 -5.88
CA LEU A 114 -8.96 1.77 -4.93
C LEU A 114 -9.58 0.51 -4.28
N ASP A 115 -9.67 -0.58 -5.02
CA ASP A 115 -10.14 -1.89 -4.58
C ASP A 115 -9.11 -2.67 -3.73
N GLY A 116 -7.86 -2.23 -3.69
CA GLY A 116 -6.77 -2.90 -2.98
C GLY A 116 -6.21 -4.13 -3.68
N GLU A 117 -6.67 -4.48 -4.88
CA GLU A 117 -6.26 -5.73 -5.57
C GLU A 117 -4.88 -5.65 -6.23
N ILE A 118 -4.44 -4.43 -6.58
CA ILE A 118 -3.16 -4.18 -7.22
C ILE A 118 -2.34 -3.24 -6.34
N VAL A 119 -1.09 -3.57 -6.10
CA VAL A 119 -0.08 -2.64 -5.57
C VAL A 119 0.91 -2.28 -6.66
N ILE A 120 1.28 -1.02 -6.71
CA ILE A 120 2.34 -0.50 -7.55
C ILE A 120 3.46 -0.08 -6.61
N VAL A 121 4.65 -0.64 -6.80
CA VAL A 121 5.87 -0.23 -6.09
C VAL A 121 6.82 0.40 -7.12
N SER A 122 7.14 1.68 -6.93
CA SER A 122 8.09 2.41 -7.75
C SER A 122 9.41 2.52 -7.03
N SER A 123 10.49 2.17 -7.72
CA SER A 123 11.86 2.41 -7.25
C SER A 123 12.44 3.58 -8.05
N ASP A 124 12.43 4.76 -7.43
CA ASP A 124 12.84 6.01 -8.08
C ASP A 124 14.35 6.22 -7.99
N GLU A 125 15.00 5.63 -6.98
CA GLU A 125 16.45 5.67 -6.77
C GLU A 125 17.00 4.26 -6.54
N ILE A 126 18.04 3.91 -7.29
CA ILE A 126 18.69 2.58 -7.28
C ILE A 126 20.15 2.77 -6.89
N PHE A 127 20.59 2.02 -5.88
CA PHE A 127 21.92 2.14 -5.27
C PHE A 127 22.76 0.87 -5.45
N SER A 128 22.12 -0.29 -5.68
CA SER A 128 22.79 -1.55 -6.03
C SER A 128 22.01 -2.34 -7.07
N GLY A 129 22.65 -3.33 -7.68
CA GLY A 129 22.03 -4.21 -8.68
C GLY A 129 21.08 -5.27 -8.11
N ASN A 130 20.85 -5.27 -6.80
CA ASN A 130 20.07 -6.30 -6.07
C ASN A 130 18.61 -5.88 -5.81
N GLY A 131 18.14 -4.82 -6.47
CA GLY A 131 16.77 -4.32 -6.33
C GLY A 131 15.73 -5.29 -6.89
N LEU A 132 14.65 -5.52 -6.15
CA LEU A 132 13.59 -6.43 -6.56
C LEU A 132 12.60 -5.73 -7.49
N PHE A 133 12.23 -4.49 -7.16
CA PHE A 133 11.20 -3.74 -7.90
C PHE A 133 11.77 -2.77 -8.94
N SER A 134 13.06 -2.46 -8.88
CA SER A 134 13.77 -1.78 -9.97
C SER A 134 14.17 -2.72 -11.12
N TYR A 135 14.20 -4.03 -10.88
CA TYR A 135 14.52 -5.02 -11.89
C TYR A 135 13.43 -5.01 -12.98
N TYR A 136 13.85 -4.86 -14.24
CA TYR A 136 13.00 -4.62 -15.44
C TYR A 136 12.53 -3.18 -15.71
N TRP A 137 13.07 -2.16 -15.03
CA TRP A 137 12.99 -0.74 -15.44
C TRP A 137 11.59 -0.09 -15.55
N LEU A 138 10.54 -0.72 -15.00
CA LEU A 138 9.19 -0.15 -14.92
C LEU A 138 8.52 -0.62 -13.62
N PRO A 139 7.67 0.20 -12.97
CA PRO A 139 6.86 -0.28 -11.86
C PRO A 139 5.83 -1.26 -12.42
N VAL A 140 6.15 -2.55 -12.36
CA VAL A 140 5.24 -3.62 -12.78
C VAL A 140 4.13 -3.70 -11.72
N PRO A 141 2.85 -3.48 -12.09
CA PRO A 141 1.76 -3.62 -11.15
C PRO A 141 1.68 -5.05 -10.63
N GLY A 142 1.73 -5.21 -9.31
CA GLY A 142 1.63 -6.50 -8.63
C GLY A 142 0.21 -6.76 -8.17
N LYS A 143 -0.36 -7.88 -8.60
CA LYS A 143 -1.62 -8.38 -8.05
C LYS A 143 -1.38 -8.95 -6.67
N VAL A 144 -2.13 -8.45 -5.69
CA VAL A 144 -2.11 -8.95 -4.31
C VAL A 144 -2.90 -10.26 -4.30
N THR A 145 -2.20 -11.39 -4.17
CA THR A 145 -2.85 -12.69 -4.06
C THR A 145 -3.12 -13.08 -2.61
N GLU A 146 -2.32 -12.54 -1.69
CA GLU A 146 -2.49 -12.68 -0.25
C GLU A 146 -1.89 -11.45 0.44
N LEU A 147 -2.60 -10.93 1.44
CA LEU A 147 -2.06 -9.92 2.35
C LEU A 147 -2.74 -10.06 3.70
N THR A 148 -1.95 -10.41 4.70
CA THR A 148 -2.39 -10.61 6.09
C THR A 148 -1.45 -9.88 7.04
N GLU A 149 -1.58 -10.12 8.35
CA GLU A 149 -0.64 -9.55 9.31
C GLU A 149 0.77 -10.10 9.21
N ASP A 150 0.96 -11.32 8.67
CA ASP A 150 2.25 -12.02 8.70
C ASP A 150 2.74 -12.45 7.30
N SER A 151 1.87 -12.41 6.29
CA SER A 151 2.15 -12.87 4.92
C SER A 151 1.75 -11.81 3.90
N PHE A 152 2.59 -11.63 2.89
CA PHE A 152 2.35 -10.76 1.75
C PHE A 152 2.77 -11.48 0.46
N GLU A 153 1.86 -11.59 -0.49
CA GLU A 153 2.12 -12.24 -1.78
C GLU A 153 1.73 -11.36 -2.96
N LEU A 154 2.63 -11.29 -3.93
CA LEU A 154 2.48 -10.52 -5.16
C LEU A 154 2.68 -11.38 -6.38
N GLU A 155 1.74 -11.29 -7.32
CA GLU A 155 1.86 -11.86 -8.66
C GLU A 155 2.07 -10.74 -9.69
N LEU A 156 3.18 -10.83 -10.43
CA LEU A 156 3.57 -9.88 -11.47
C LEU A 156 3.46 -10.56 -12.83
N ASN A 157 2.88 -9.86 -13.80
CA ASN A 157 2.96 -10.28 -15.20
C ASN A 157 4.06 -9.49 -15.90
N ILE A 158 5.20 -10.13 -16.20
CA ILE A 158 6.42 -9.45 -16.66
C ILE A 158 6.47 -9.36 -18.19
N ASN A 159 5.65 -10.11 -18.92
CA ASN A 159 5.65 -10.11 -20.38
C ASN A 159 4.24 -10.24 -20.95
N ASP A 160 3.82 -9.27 -21.76
CA ASP A 160 2.49 -9.29 -22.39
C ASP A 160 2.41 -10.23 -23.61
N GLN A 161 3.55 -10.60 -24.20
CA GLN A 161 3.60 -11.49 -25.38
C GLN A 161 3.59 -12.97 -25.00
N GLN A 162 4.08 -13.29 -23.80
CA GLN A 162 4.11 -14.62 -23.22
C GLN A 162 3.69 -14.48 -21.76
N THR A 163 2.66 -15.20 -21.31
CA THR A 163 2.15 -15.00 -19.93
C THR A 163 3.19 -15.53 -18.94
N LEU A 164 4.06 -14.63 -18.49
CA LEU A 164 5.13 -14.89 -17.54
C LEU A 164 4.70 -14.34 -16.18
N LEU A 165 4.09 -15.21 -15.38
CA LEU A 165 3.67 -14.88 -14.03
C LEU A 165 4.81 -15.17 -13.07
N VAL A 166 5.25 -14.15 -12.36
CA VAL A 166 6.21 -14.29 -11.25
C VAL A 166 5.47 -13.98 -9.97
N LYS A 167 5.48 -14.93 -9.03
CA LYS A 167 4.91 -14.75 -7.71
C LYS A 167 6.01 -14.64 -6.67
N TYR A 168 5.97 -13.59 -5.86
CA TYR A 168 6.83 -13.40 -4.69
C TYR A 168 6.01 -13.58 -3.43
N THR A 169 6.54 -14.34 -2.48
CA THR A 169 5.98 -14.49 -1.13
C THR A 169 6.94 -13.87 -0.12
N PHE A 170 6.39 -13.07 0.78
CA PHE A 170 7.11 -12.39 1.83
C PHE A 170 6.50 -12.71 3.19
N GLU A 171 7.36 -12.71 4.21
CA GLU A 171 6.97 -12.84 5.62
C GLU A 171 7.37 -11.57 6.38
N LYS A 172 6.52 -11.17 7.34
CA LYS A 172 6.80 -10.01 8.19
C LYS A 172 8.01 -10.25 9.09
N GLN A 173 8.78 -9.19 9.37
CA GLN A 173 9.90 -9.17 10.31
C GLN A 173 9.55 -8.51 11.65
#